data_AF-A0A3D8N0D5-F1
#
_entry.id   AF-A0A3D8N0D5-F1
#
_cell.length_a   1.000
_cell.length_b   1.000
_cell.length_c   1.000
_cell.angle_alpha   90.00
_cell.angle_beta   90.00
_cell.angle_gamma   90.00
#
_symmetry.space_group_name_H-M   'P 1'
#
loop_
_entity.id
_entity.type
_entity.pdbx_description
1 polymer ?
#
loop_
_entity_poly.entity_id
_entity_poly.type
_entity_poly.pdbx_seq_one_letter_code
_entity_poly.pdbx_strand_id
1 'polypeptide(L)'
;MLKQLFKRFRHTGDPSRDIDHPHLQQMAEQLDGRSYLDLLLDEVRPRVRARLELYPESDPVLEIAAAALMAMFPTRFEALEGPLSDDSTPRHTPPPPPEMTLPPIPVGGPPAPPVPGAASTASDEESEAFETLDESSVVGEVCLDAEEDSEVFETLDESSVVGEVCLDAEEDSEAFETLDESSVVGEVVLGEEEAIAPTGLDETGEVAVVSSKADAPAGFVSALDDTAEFEVPQVRAQPGVSWPVRLDEPEMLHGARVLLAVLLDNDRLPLSCQLDVAELLVAADLWTQIVAQARGVEQRVDPLARLVEQKFAAGSFGQVKLLLQLFPANAETRISNDRQIFYEDMILRMGIRRRQALSAEVVDVLKAELSAERLREDVHAPAIFATLQERAGIAMHLYTREPSEVEPWRQVAQKVELTRGRAYLMGMIPPRRWRAVSERSERPLLRLLNEHLVKPMARDHIIQHLKATYFVLRAVGDTGLEPYLDDFFTFSSEVCGVDAERFMPEIYRRTLGNAESIGGIFLDIYARHYQDVVEARLDSLDDAAIIRAYDQAVGALASCDVAEQAPGEFNLGGFVLDQHLNLKLSNPAFGFKLYRLA
;
A
#
# COMPACT_ATOMS: atom_id res chain seq x y z
N MET A 1 -9.89 19.36 8.89
CA MET A 1 -10.57 19.86 7.66
C MET A 1 -11.59 18.85 7.11
N LEU A 2 -11.44 17.53 7.34
CA LEU A 2 -12.56 16.70 7.87
C LEU A 2 -13.20 17.50 9.04
N LYS A 3 -14.44 17.39 9.49
CA LYS A 3 -15.15 18.40 10.34
C LYS A 3 -15.53 19.71 9.63
N GLN A 4 -14.64 20.38 8.87
CA GLN A 4 -15.04 21.58 8.09
C GLN A 4 -15.76 21.22 6.79
N LEU A 5 -15.32 20.15 6.10
CA LEU A 5 -16.11 19.50 5.03
C LEU A 5 -17.43 18.90 5.58
N PHE A 6 -17.44 18.47 6.83
CA PHE A 6 -18.53 17.66 7.43
C PHE A 6 -19.57 18.44 8.24
N LYS A 7 -19.38 19.74 8.50
CA LYS A 7 -20.38 20.56 9.23
C LYS A 7 -21.63 20.89 8.39
N ARG A 8 -21.65 20.61 7.08
CA ARG A 8 -22.74 21.00 6.16
C ARG A 8 -23.75 19.90 5.77
N PHE A 9 -23.53 18.63 6.12
CA PHE A 9 -24.27 17.54 5.48
C PHE A 9 -24.92 16.60 6.49
N ARG A 10 -26.09 16.99 7.03
CA ARG A 10 -26.98 16.13 7.82
C ARG A 10 -28.25 15.80 7.02
N HIS A 11 -28.22 14.77 6.18
CA HIS A 11 -29.43 14.13 5.64
C HIS A 11 -29.24 12.62 5.53
N THR A 12 -30.21 11.85 6.05
CA THR A 12 -30.21 10.38 6.16
C THR A 12 -30.72 9.72 4.88
N GLY A 13 -29.85 8.97 4.21
CA GLY A 13 -30.18 8.05 3.11
C GLY A 13 -28.92 7.30 2.66
N ASP A 14 -29.03 6.00 2.41
CA ASP A 14 -27.96 5.15 1.88
C ASP A 14 -27.91 5.32 0.36
N PRO A 15 -26.86 5.95 -0.19
CA PRO A 15 -26.77 6.29 -1.62
C PRO A 15 -26.69 5.08 -2.55
N SER A 16 -26.35 3.91 -2.02
CA SER A 16 -26.18 2.67 -2.79
C SER A 16 -27.52 1.97 -3.11
N ARG A 17 -28.58 2.27 -2.35
CA ARG A 17 -29.88 1.56 -2.43
C ARG A 17 -30.72 1.89 -3.67
N ASP A 18 -30.41 2.99 -4.36
CA ASP A 18 -31.20 3.48 -5.49
C ASP A 18 -30.61 3.07 -6.85
N ILE A 19 -29.56 2.24 -6.88
CA ILE A 19 -28.96 1.74 -8.13
C ILE A 19 -29.74 0.53 -8.63
N ASP A 20 -30.24 0.62 -9.87
CA ASP A 20 -30.73 -0.52 -10.63
C ASP A 20 -29.67 -0.92 -11.67
N HIS A 21 -28.92 -1.99 -11.38
CA HIS A 21 -27.84 -2.49 -12.24
C HIS A 21 -27.88 -4.02 -12.32
N PRO A 22 -27.72 -4.64 -13.51
CA PRO A 22 -27.81 -6.08 -13.68
C PRO A 22 -26.81 -6.85 -12.80
N HIS A 23 -25.65 -6.27 -12.51
CA HIS A 23 -24.65 -6.92 -11.65
C HIS A 23 -25.12 -7.09 -10.20
N LEU A 24 -26.05 -6.25 -9.70
CA LEU A 24 -26.63 -6.43 -8.37
C LEU A 24 -27.46 -7.70 -8.30
N GLN A 25 -28.29 -7.93 -9.32
CA GLN A 25 -29.07 -9.15 -9.43
C GLN A 25 -28.16 -10.37 -9.62
N GLN A 26 -27.17 -10.29 -10.50
CA GLN A 26 -26.24 -11.39 -10.73
C GLN A 26 -25.49 -11.78 -9.46
N MET A 27 -24.96 -10.82 -8.70
CA MET A 27 -24.27 -11.09 -7.43
C MET A 27 -25.19 -11.68 -6.37
N ALA A 28 -26.46 -11.27 -6.32
CA ALA A 28 -27.44 -11.87 -5.42
C ALA A 28 -27.78 -13.34 -5.76
N GLU A 29 -27.55 -13.75 -7.02
CA GLU A 29 -27.78 -15.12 -7.52
C GLU A 29 -26.52 -16.00 -7.44
N GLN A 30 -25.36 -15.46 -7.03
CA GLN A 30 -24.11 -16.23 -6.94
C GLN A 30 -23.99 -17.08 -5.68
N LEU A 31 -23.07 -18.05 -5.73
CA LEU A 31 -22.68 -18.86 -4.58
C LEU A 31 -21.97 -18.00 -3.52
N ASP A 32 -22.19 -18.34 -2.25
CA ASP A 32 -21.51 -17.73 -1.11
C ASP A 32 -19.98 -17.79 -1.29
N GLY A 33 -19.29 -16.68 -0.98
CA GLY A 33 -17.82 -16.61 -1.01
C GLY A 33 -17.21 -15.98 -2.27
N ARG A 34 -18.00 -15.64 -3.30
CA ARG A 34 -17.50 -15.04 -4.55
C ARG A 34 -17.50 -13.51 -4.50
N SER A 35 -16.43 -12.87 -4.99
CA SER A 35 -16.33 -11.41 -4.99
C SER A 35 -16.93 -10.77 -6.25
N TYR A 36 -17.17 -9.47 -6.20
CA TYR A 36 -17.62 -8.73 -7.39
C TYR A 36 -16.57 -8.74 -8.51
N LEU A 37 -15.29 -8.72 -8.16
CA LEU A 37 -14.22 -8.79 -9.16
C LEU A 37 -14.22 -10.15 -9.87
N ASP A 38 -14.53 -11.27 -9.19
CA ASP A 38 -14.67 -12.57 -9.83
C ASP A 38 -15.76 -12.58 -10.90
N LEU A 39 -16.93 -12.03 -10.59
CA LEU A 39 -18.01 -11.87 -11.55
C LEU A 39 -17.52 -11.08 -12.77
N LEU A 40 -16.92 -9.93 -12.54
CA LEU A 40 -16.48 -9.02 -13.59
C LEU A 40 -15.38 -9.65 -14.45
N LEU A 41 -14.40 -10.30 -13.84
CA LEU A 41 -13.31 -10.99 -14.52
C LEU A 41 -13.82 -12.15 -15.39
N ASP A 42 -14.77 -12.95 -14.90
CA ASP A 42 -15.37 -14.01 -15.70
C ASP A 42 -16.19 -13.49 -16.89
N GLU A 43 -16.88 -12.36 -16.72
CA GLU A 43 -17.63 -11.70 -17.79
C GLU A 43 -16.71 -11.16 -18.88
N VAL A 44 -15.61 -10.48 -18.51
CA VAL A 44 -14.74 -9.80 -19.47
C VAL A 44 -13.70 -10.70 -20.10
N ARG A 45 -13.31 -11.81 -19.46
CA ARG A 45 -12.25 -12.71 -19.92
C ARG A 45 -12.40 -13.17 -21.38
N PRO A 46 -13.58 -13.62 -21.86
CA PRO A 46 -13.75 -14.00 -23.27
C PRO A 46 -13.46 -12.84 -24.24
N ARG A 47 -13.86 -11.62 -23.88
CA ARG A 47 -13.66 -10.42 -24.69
C ARG A 47 -12.19 -10.01 -24.72
N VAL A 48 -11.52 -10.00 -23.57
CA VAL A 48 -10.09 -9.71 -23.43
C VAL A 48 -9.27 -10.72 -24.25
N ARG A 49 -9.59 -12.01 -24.14
CA ARG A 49 -8.94 -13.06 -24.94
C ARG A 49 -9.08 -12.80 -26.43
N ALA A 50 -10.29 -12.50 -26.91
CA ALA A 50 -10.52 -12.21 -28.32
C ALA A 50 -9.76 -10.96 -28.79
N ARG A 51 -9.65 -9.92 -27.95
CA ARG A 51 -8.86 -8.73 -28.26
C ARG A 51 -7.36 -9.01 -28.31
N LEU A 52 -6.80 -9.76 -27.37
CA LEU A 52 -5.38 -10.15 -27.39
C LEU A 52 -5.05 -11.14 -28.51
N GLU A 53 -6.02 -11.89 -29.04
CA GLU A 53 -5.83 -12.69 -30.26
C GLU A 53 -5.75 -11.82 -31.52
N LEU A 54 -6.39 -10.64 -31.53
CA LEU A 54 -6.36 -9.68 -32.65
C LEU A 54 -5.20 -8.69 -32.54
N TYR A 55 -4.85 -8.29 -31.31
CA TYR A 55 -3.84 -7.28 -30.97
C TYR A 55 -2.92 -7.82 -29.87
N PRO A 56 -2.05 -8.80 -30.19
CA PRO A 56 -1.21 -9.47 -29.20
C PRO A 56 -0.16 -8.54 -28.54
N GLU A 57 0.16 -7.41 -29.18
CA GLU A 57 1.03 -6.34 -28.69
C GLU A 57 0.36 -5.39 -27.68
N SER A 58 -0.96 -5.49 -27.50
CA SER A 58 -1.72 -4.64 -26.58
C SER A 58 -1.32 -4.87 -25.12
N ASP A 59 -1.46 -3.83 -24.30
CA ASP A 59 -1.30 -3.94 -22.85
C ASP A 59 -2.45 -4.79 -22.25
N PRO A 60 -2.16 -6.01 -21.74
CA PRO A 60 -3.21 -6.92 -21.29
C PRO A 60 -3.97 -6.40 -20.06
N VAL A 61 -3.36 -5.53 -19.25
CA VAL A 61 -4.02 -4.94 -18.08
C VAL A 61 -4.97 -3.83 -18.50
N LEU A 62 -4.60 -3.01 -19.49
CA LEU A 62 -5.52 -2.03 -20.08
C LEU A 62 -6.69 -2.69 -20.79
N GLU A 63 -6.46 -3.81 -21.48
CA GLU A 63 -7.54 -4.60 -22.09
C GLU A 63 -8.58 -5.02 -21.05
N ILE A 64 -8.13 -5.47 -19.87
CA ILE A 64 -9.00 -5.85 -18.76
C ILE A 64 -9.70 -4.62 -18.18
N ALA A 65 -8.95 -3.54 -17.91
CA ALA A 65 -9.49 -2.31 -17.36
C ALA A 65 -10.59 -1.72 -18.24
N ALA A 66 -10.34 -1.64 -19.55
CA ALA A 66 -11.29 -1.12 -20.52
C ALA A 66 -12.51 -2.04 -20.65
N ALA A 67 -12.31 -3.36 -20.72
CA ALA A 67 -13.42 -4.31 -20.79
C ALA A 67 -14.28 -4.30 -19.53
N ALA A 68 -13.67 -4.17 -18.35
CA ALA A 68 -14.35 -4.02 -17.06
C ALA A 68 -15.23 -2.75 -17.03
N LEU A 69 -14.67 -1.61 -17.43
CA LEU A 69 -15.40 -0.36 -17.47
C LEU A 69 -16.58 -0.40 -18.46
N MET A 70 -16.39 -1.04 -19.62
CA MET A 70 -17.47 -1.26 -20.60
C MET A 70 -18.53 -2.24 -20.11
N ALA A 71 -18.18 -3.24 -19.30
CA ALA A 71 -19.16 -4.15 -18.68
C ALA A 71 -19.99 -3.42 -17.61
N MET A 72 -19.35 -2.59 -16.79
CA MET A 72 -20.03 -1.76 -15.78
C MET A 72 -20.92 -0.68 -16.42
N PHE A 73 -20.54 -0.13 -17.58
CA PHE A 73 -21.29 0.96 -18.23
C PHE A 73 -21.38 0.78 -19.77
N PRO A 74 -22.20 -0.17 -20.26
CA PRO A 74 -22.19 -0.60 -21.67
C PRO A 74 -22.64 0.46 -22.68
N THR A 75 -23.38 1.48 -22.25
CA THR A 75 -23.89 2.55 -23.12
C THR A 75 -23.01 3.80 -23.17
N ARG A 76 -21.89 3.82 -22.42
CA ARG A 76 -21.04 5.01 -22.28
C ARG A 76 -19.85 5.07 -23.20
N PHE A 77 -19.45 3.95 -23.78
CA PHE A 77 -18.21 3.88 -24.54
C PHE A 77 -18.44 3.40 -25.96
N GLU A 78 -17.72 4.02 -26.88
CA GLU A 78 -17.59 3.53 -28.23
C GLU A 78 -16.79 2.21 -28.26
N ALA A 79 -16.86 1.48 -29.37
CA ALA A 79 -16.06 0.28 -29.54
C ALA A 79 -14.57 0.65 -29.65
N LEU A 80 -13.71 -0.11 -28.98
CA LEU A 80 -12.26 0.09 -29.01
C LEU A 80 -11.68 -0.23 -30.40
N GLU A 81 -10.87 0.69 -30.93
CA GLU A 81 -10.15 0.55 -32.20
C GLU A 81 -8.65 0.33 -31.95
N GLY A 82 -8.03 -0.69 -32.57
CA GLY A 82 -6.58 -0.92 -32.47
C GLY A 82 -6.07 -1.43 -31.11
N PRO A 83 -4.75 -1.62 -30.95
CA PRO A 83 -4.12 -2.02 -29.69
C PRO A 83 -4.14 -0.90 -28.65
N LEU A 84 -4.19 -1.26 -27.35
CA LEU A 84 -4.17 -0.32 -26.23
C LEU A 84 -2.76 -0.20 -25.64
N SER A 85 -2.34 1.04 -25.36
CA SER A 85 -1.14 1.35 -24.60
C SER A 85 -1.25 2.75 -24.00
N ASP A 86 -0.64 2.96 -22.84
CA ASP A 86 -0.47 4.26 -22.19
C ASP A 86 0.99 4.46 -21.76
N ASP A 87 1.26 5.51 -20.99
CA ASP A 87 2.60 5.81 -20.46
C ASP A 87 3.04 4.82 -19.36
N SER A 88 2.10 4.11 -18.75
CA SER A 88 2.34 3.07 -17.74
C SER A 88 2.49 1.67 -18.34
N THR A 89 2.30 1.50 -19.65
CA THR A 89 2.50 0.22 -20.33
C THR A 89 3.96 -0.21 -20.19
N PRO A 90 4.25 -1.46 -19.80
CA PRO A 90 5.62 -1.97 -19.73
C PRO A 90 6.32 -1.85 -21.09
N ARG A 91 7.35 -0.99 -21.17
CA ARG A 91 8.18 -0.81 -22.37
C ARG A 91 9.58 -1.37 -22.15
N HIS A 92 10.19 -1.88 -23.20
CA HIS A 92 11.63 -2.10 -23.25
C HIS A 92 12.27 -0.92 -23.97
N THR A 93 13.07 -0.11 -23.28
CA THR A 93 13.99 0.81 -23.94
C THR A 93 15.19 -0.02 -24.41
N PRO A 94 15.40 -0.24 -25.72
CA PRO A 94 16.66 -0.83 -26.17
C PRO A 94 17.81 0.08 -25.70
N PRO A 95 18.97 -0.48 -25.28
CA PRO A 95 20.13 0.34 -24.98
C PRO A 95 20.44 1.22 -26.19
N PRO A 96 20.82 2.50 -26.00
CA PRO A 96 21.20 3.36 -27.11
C PRO A 96 22.30 2.66 -27.91
N PRO A 97 22.27 2.70 -29.25
CA PRO A 97 23.31 2.09 -30.06
C PRO A 97 24.66 2.66 -29.61
N PRO A 98 25.70 1.82 -29.47
CA PRO A 98 27.02 2.29 -29.05
C PRO A 98 27.43 3.43 -29.99
N GLU A 99 27.64 4.62 -29.42
CA GLU A 99 28.21 5.73 -30.17
C GLU A 99 29.57 5.26 -30.68
N MET A 100 29.64 4.93 -31.97
CA MET A 100 30.92 4.76 -32.68
C MET A 100 31.54 6.14 -32.87
N THR A 101 31.95 6.79 -31.79
CA THR A 101 32.96 7.84 -31.84
C THR A 101 34.32 7.16 -31.96
N LEU A 102 34.64 6.74 -33.18
CA LEU A 102 36.04 6.51 -33.56
C LEU A 102 36.79 7.82 -33.32
N PRO A 103 37.86 7.85 -32.53
CA PRO A 103 38.70 9.03 -32.42
C PRO A 103 39.33 9.33 -33.79
N PRO A 104 39.41 10.60 -34.22
CA PRO A 104 40.02 10.93 -35.49
C PRO A 104 41.51 10.57 -35.47
N ILE A 105 41.92 9.74 -36.42
CA ILE A 105 43.33 9.49 -36.74
C ILE A 105 43.94 10.82 -37.19
N PRO A 106 44.98 11.37 -36.53
CA PRO A 106 45.65 12.56 -37.03
C PRO A 106 46.52 12.18 -38.23
N VAL A 107 46.07 12.54 -39.42
CA VAL A 107 46.89 12.59 -40.63
C VAL A 107 47.56 13.97 -40.66
N GLY A 108 48.87 14.05 -40.48
CA GLY A 108 49.61 15.29 -40.72
C GLY A 108 50.97 15.35 -40.02
N GLY A 109 52.04 15.14 -40.80
CA GLY A 109 53.43 15.27 -40.36
C GLY A 109 53.85 16.70 -39.97
N PRO A 110 55.09 16.86 -39.48
CA PRO A 110 55.53 18.08 -38.81
C PRO A 110 55.84 19.21 -39.81
N PRO A 111 55.52 20.47 -39.50
CA PRO A 111 56.12 21.59 -40.23
C PRO A 111 57.49 21.93 -39.64
N ALA A 112 58.48 22.05 -40.53
CA ALA A 112 59.78 22.64 -40.23
C ALA A 112 59.65 24.17 -40.00
N PRO A 113 60.57 24.79 -39.24
CA PRO A 113 60.42 26.16 -38.74
C PRO A 113 60.98 27.21 -39.71
N PRO A 114 60.60 28.49 -39.54
CA PRO A 114 61.55 29.57 -39.76
C PRO A 114 61.61 30.59 -38.60
N VAL A 115 62.82 30.66 -38.02
CA VAL A 115 63.72 31.82 -37.74
C VAL A 115 63.15 33.16 -37.21
N PRO A 116 63.84 33.81 -36.23
CA PRO A 116 63.29 34.90 -35.41
C PRO A 116 63.69 36.30 -35.87
N GLY A 117 62.97 37.31 -35.38
CA GLY A 117 63.50 38.66 -35.18
C GLY A 117 62.48 39.78 -35.32
N ALA A 118 62.22 40.49 -34.21
CA ALA A 118 62.35 41.96 -34.07
C ALA A 118 61.44 42.47 -32.94
N ALA A 119 62.03 43.32 -32.10
CA ALA A 119 61.45 43.90 -30.89
C ALA A 119 60.77 45.25 -31.15
N SER A 120 59.80 45.60 -30.29
CA SER A 120 59.39 46.98 -29.90
C SER A 120 58.14 46.86 -28.98
N THR A 121 58.20 47.03 -27.66
CA THR A 121 58.27 48.25 -26.80
C THR A 121 57.10 49.23 -26.89
N ALA A 122 56.62 49.60 -25.68
CA ALA A 122 55.89 50.82 -25.28
C ALA A 122 54.36 50.80 -25.51
N SER A 123 53.56 50.78 -24.43
CA SER A 123 53.02 51.93 -23.65
C SER A 123 51.63 52.30 -24.23
N ASP A 124 50.59 52.78 -23.56
CA ASP A 124 50.24 53.38 -22.26
C ASP A 124 48.71 53.12 -22.10
N GLU A 125 48.19 52.70 -20.95
CA GLU A 125 47.53 53.49 -19.88
C GLU A 125 46.13 54.06 -20.19
N GLU A 126 45.40 54.29 -19.09
CA GLU A 126 44.05 54.86 -18.91
C GLU A 126 42.88 53.86 -18.94
N SER A 127 41.94 53.84 -17.98
CA SER A 127 41.76 54.61 -16.74
C SER A 127 40.68 53.91 -15.89
N GLU A 128 40.77 54.10 -14.57
CA GLU A 128 39.72 54.63 -13.66
C GLU A 128 38.23 54.41 -14.00
N ALA A 129 37.28 54.26 -13.09
CA ALA A 129 37.17 54.31 -11.64
C ALA A 129 35.66 54.30 -11.34
N PHE A 130 35.29 53.84 -10.12
CA PHE A 130 34.11 54.30 -9.36
C PHE A 130 32.71 54.00 -9.98
N GLU A 131 31.57 53.99 -9.31
CA GLU A 131 31.01 54.76 -8.18
C GLU A 131 29.78 53.91 -7.71
N THR A 132 29.63 53.50 -6.43
CA THR A 132 29.03 54.19 -5.25
C THR A 132 27.51 54.04 -5.03
N LEU A 133 27.15 54.17 -3.74
CA LEU A 133 25.87 54.62 -3.12
C LEU A 133 24.83 53.53 -2.79
N ASP A 134 24.19 53.49 -1.62
CA ASP A 134 24.17 54.43 -0.48
C ASP A 134 23.65 53.74 0.80
N GLU A 135 24.02 54.32 1.94
CA GLU A 135 23.53 54.03 3.29
C GLU A 135 22.36 54.96 3.68
N SER A 136 21.51 54.50 4.62
CA SER A 136 20.85 55.25 5.74
C SER A 136 19.48 54.62 6.06
N SER A 137 19.25 54.02 7.24
CA SER A 137 19.03 54.61 8.58
C SER A 137 17.76 55.47 8.67
N VAL A 138 16.71 55.00 9.38
CA VAL A 138 15.83 55.82 10.26
C VAL A 138 15.14 54.91 11.30
N VAL A 139 15.22 55.35 12.56
CA VAL A 139 14.51 54.89 13.77
C VAL A 139 13.06 55.41 13.77
N GLY A 140 12.09 54.61 14.21
CA GLY A 140 10.71 55.07 14.41
C GLY A 140 9.91 54.18 15.37
N GLU A 141 9.94 54.55 16.65
CA GLU A 141 9.11 54.04 17.74
C GLU A 141 7.70 54.69 17.65
N VAL A 142 6.63 53.90 17.58
CA VAL A 142 5.23 54.35 17.82
C VAL A 142 4.43 53.21 18.46
N CYS A 143 3.81 53.50 19.61
CA CYS A 143 2.85 52.65 20.32
C CYS A 143 1.39 53.02 19.99
N LEU A 144 0.49 52.09 20.38
CA LEU A 144 -0.99 52.13 20.48
C LEU A 144 -1.71 51.84 19.15
N ASP A 145 -2.76 51.02 19.01
CA ASP A 145 -3.76 50.50 19.96
C ASP A 145 -4.38 49.16 19.46
N ALA A 146 -5.17 48.51 20.34
CA ALA A 146 -5.87 47.22 20.22
C ALA A 146 -6.80 47.06 19.00
N GLU A 147 -6.97 45.82 18.52
CA GLU A 147 -8.24 45.08 18.60
C GLU A 147 -7.97 43.56 18.64
N GLU A 148 -8.77 42.90 19.47
CA GLU A 148 -8.76 41.49 19.85
C GLU A 148 -9.27 40.61 18.71
N ASP A 149 -8.69 39.41 18.56
CA ASP A 149 -9.42 38.16 18.31
C ASP A 149 -8.47 36.99 18.62
N SER A 150 -8.40 36.67 19.91
CA SER A 150 -7.76 35.45 20.40
C SER A 150 -8.71 34.27 20.20
N GLU A 151 -8.51 33.47 19.15
CA GLU A 151 -9.15 32.16 19.07
C GLU A 151 -8.44 31.19 20.02
N VAL A 152 -9.18 30.91 21.10
CA VAL A 152 -8.92 29.92 22.14
C VAL A 152 -8.67 28.55 21.52
N PHE A 153 -7.50 27.98 21.80
CA PHE A 153 -7.21 26.56 21.66
C PHE A 153 -8.13 25.81 22.64
N GLU A 154 -9.24 25.23 22.17
CA GLU A 154 -10.00 24.25 22.93
C GLU A 154 -9.18 22.96 23.02
N THR A 155 -8.69 22.72 24.24
CA THR A 155 -8.08 21.51 24.71
C THR A 155 -8.96 20.29 24.47
N LEU A 156 -8.32 19.21 24.03
CA LEU A 156 -8.89 17.86 24.00
C LEU A 156 -9.54 17.53 25.35
N ASP A 157 -10.80 17.10 25.27
CA ASP A 157 -11.68 16.80 26.39
C ASP A 157 -11.08 15.70 27.28
N GLU A 158 -10.91 16.06 28.55
CA GLU A 158 -10.48 15.21 29.66
C GLU A 158 -11.66 14.34 30.12
N SER A 159 -11.56 13.01 30.00
CA SER A 159 -12.26 12.13 30.95
C SER A 159 -11.66 10.72 30.97
N SER A 160 -10.65 10.54 31.83
CA SER A 160 -10.54 9.40 32.77
C SER A 160 -9.19 9.48 33.49
N VAL A 161 -9.04 10.45 34.40
CA VAL A 161 -7.93 10.52 35.34
C VAL A 161 -8.34 9.78 36.62
N VAL A 162 -7.63 8.71 36.96
CA VAL A 162 -7.47 8.25 38.35
C VAL A 162 -6.00 8.48 38.68
N GLY A 163 -5.72 9.54 39.44
CA GLY A 163 -4.37 9.95 39.78
C GLY A 163 -3.87 9.38 41.11
N GLU A 164 -2.55 9.39 41.28
CA GLU A 164 -1.91 9.95 42.48
C GLU A 164 -0.50 10.44 42.12
N VAL A 165 -0.21 11.67 42.52
CA VAL A 165 0.98 12.47 42.19
C VAL A 165 2.03 12.34 43.30
N CYS A 166 3.31 12.26 42.92
CA CYS A 166 4.43 12.75 43.74
C CYS A 166 5.44 13.43 42.82
N LEU A 167 5.76 14.69 43.13
CA LEU A 167 6.69 15.59 42.43
C LEU A 167 8.09 15.50 43.06
N ASP A 168 9.12 15.66 42.24
CA ASP A 168 10.39 16.40 42.47
C ASP A 168 11.17 16.33 41.13
N ALA A 169 11.48 17.38 40.36
CA ALA A 169 12.14 18.67 40.57
C ALA A 169 13.59 18.66 40.00
N GLU A 170 13.81 19.50 38.98
CA GLU A 170 15.08 20.10 38.51
C GLU A 170 16.04 19.17 37.72
N GLU A 171 16.78 19.56 36.67
CA GLU A 171 17.34 20.84 36.21
C GLU A 171 17.95 20.65 34.79
N ASP A 172 17.98 21.73 33.98
CA ASP A 172 18.99 22.18 33.00
C ASP A 172 19.55 21.25 31.89
N SER A 173 19.43 21.52 30.57
CA SER A 173 19.83 22.65 29.69
C SER A 173 21.20 22.48 29.00
N GLU A 174 21.31 23.07 27.79
CA GLU A 174 22.47 23.23 26.87
C GLU A 174 22.73 22.06 25.89
N ALA A 175 22.42 22.14 24.58
CA ALA A 175 22.86 23.02 23.49
C ALA A 175 24.35 22.86 23.11
N PHE A 176 24.66 22.23 21.95
CA PHE A 176 25.64 22.72 20.97
C PHE A 176 25.72 21.92 19.64
N GLU A 177 25.86 22.71 18.56
CA GLU A 177 26.60 22.51 17.28
C GLU A 177 26.32 21.29 16.39
N THR A 178 25.70 21.42 15.20
CA THR A 178 26.19 21.98 13.92
C THR A 178 27.51 21.41 13.39
N LEU A 179 27.42 20.34 12.58
CA LEU A 179 28.36 19.98 11.52
C LEU A 179 27.52 19.33 10.41
N ASP A 180 27.20 20.05 9.36
CA ASP A 180 27.98 20.30 8.14
C ASP A 180 27.87 19.17 7.11
N GLU A 181 27.74 19.63 5.88
CA GLU A 181 27.18 19.03 4.70
C GLU A 181 28.09 17.97 4.07
N SER A 182 27.44 17.10 3.29
CA SER A 182 27.94 16.33 2.14
C SER A 182 27.97 14.81 2.31
N SER A 183 27.02 14.15 1.64
CA SER A 183 27.29 12.89 0.95
C SER A 183 26.28 12.69 -0.17
N VAL A 184 26.63 13.24 -1.33
CA VAL A 184 26.15 12.79 -2.64
C VAL A 184 27.06 11.63 -3.03
N VAL A 185 26.57 10.39 -2.97
CA VAL A 185 27.10 9.23 -3.69
C VAL A 185 25.89 8.33 -3.93
N GLY A 186 25.44 8.07 -5.14
CA GLY A 186 26.24 7.77 -6.32
C GLY A 186 25.95 6.32 -6.66
N GLU A 187 24.99 6.14 -7.56
CA GLU A 187 24.65 4.92 -8.28
C GLU A 187 25.93 4.19 -8.73
N VAL A 188 26.15 2.96 -8.26
CA VAL A 188 27.21 2.08 -8.76
C VAL A 188 26.58 0.94 -9.53
N VAL A 189 26.57 1.11 -10.85
CA VAL A 189 26.41 0.05 -11.85
C VAL A 189 27.76 -0.61 -12.08
N LEU A 190 27.86 -1.93 -11.87
CA LEU A 190 28.73 -2.91 -12.54
C LEU A 190 28.20 -4.30 -12.15
N GLY A 191 28.06 -5.34 -12.98
CA GLY A 191 28.35 -5.59 -14.38
C GLY A 191 28.10 -7.09 -14.62
N GLU A 192 27.53 -7.42 -15.78
CA GLU A 192 27.53 -8.70 -16.52
C GLU A 192 27.71 -10.03 -15.73
N GLU A 193 26.64 -10.83 -15.66
CA GLU A 193 26.74 -12.30 -15.69
C GLU A 193 25.57 -12.90 -16.49
N GLU A 194 25.84 -14.07 -17.05
CA GLU A 194 25.37 -14.60 -18.33
C GLU A 194 23.85 -14.79 -18.49
N ALA A 195 23.43 -14.68 -19.75
CA ALA A 195 22.08 -14.96 -20.23
C ALA A 195 21.64 -16.41 -19.92
N ILE A 196 20.86 -16.57 -18.86
CA ILE A 196 19.98 -17.72 -18.68
C ILE A 196 18.61 -17.32 -19.25
N ALA A 197 18.20 -18.00 -20.31
CA ALA A 197 16.83 -17.88 -20.84
C ALA A 197 15.83 -18.27 -19.73
N PRO A 198 14.75 -17.50 -19.49
CA PRO A 198 13.79 -17.86 -18.46
C PRO A 198 12.89 -18.98 -19.01
N THR A 199 13.17 -20.22 -18.61
CA THR A 199 12.29 -21.37 -18.82
C THR A 199 11.69 -21.81 -17.50
N GLY A 200 10.37 -21.63 -17.34
CA GLY A 200 9.55 -22.32 -16.35
C GLY A 200 8.71 -21.40 -15.46
N LEU A 201 7.45 -21.18 -15.84
CA LEU A 201 6.41 -20.86 -14.86
C LEU A 201 6.14 -22.14 -14.07
N ASP A 202 6.03 -22.06 -12.74
CA ASP A 202 5.55 -23.18 -11.95
C ASP A 202 4.05 -23.40 -12.15
N GLU A 203 3.51 -24.46 -11.53
CA GLU A 203 2.10 -24.84 -11.63
C GLU A 203 1.14 -23.75 -11.12
N THR A 204 1.63 -22.71 -10.44
CA THR A 204 0.87 -21.56 -9.90
C THR A 204 1.08 -20.26 -10.69
N GLY A 205 1.93 -20.27 -11.72
CA GLY A 205 2.19 -19.10 -12.57
C GLY A 205 3.24 -18.16 -11.97
N GLU A 206 3.96 -18.62 -10.96
CA GLU A 206 5.13 -17.92 -10.42
C GLU A 206 6.37 -18.33 -11.21
N VAL A 207 7.27 -17.37 -11.40
CA VAL A 207 8.61 -17.66 -11.94
C VAL A 207 9.34 -18.46 -10.87
N ALA A 208 9.69 -19.71 -11.17
CA ALA A 208 10.44 -20.55 -10.25
C ALA A 208 11.73 -19.82 -9.82
N VAL A 209 11.81 -19.49 -8.53
CA VAL A 209 13.00 -19.06 -7.76
C VAL A 209 14.11 -18.42 -8.62
N VAL A 210 13.93 -17.19 -9.09
CA VAL A 210 15.06 -16.32 -9.47
C VAL A 210 14.78 -14.86 -9.12
N SER A 211 15.53 -14.39 -8.12
CA SER A 211 15.73 -13.02 -7.64
C SER A 211 14.59 -12.35 -6.87
N SER A 212 14.98 -11.83 -5.69
CA SER A 212 14.26 -10.93 -4.79
C SER A 212 13.97 -9.54 -5.39
N LYS A 213 13.80 -9.44 -6.71
CA LYS A 213 13.41 -8.24 -7.44
C LYS A 213 12.09 -8.43 -8.18
N ALA A 214 11.11 -9.04 -7.51
CA ALA A 214 9.72 -8.87 -7.93
C ALA A 214 9.24 -7.49 -7.48
N ASP A 215 9.84 -6.43 -8.05
CA ASP A 215 9.22 -5.12 -8.06
C ASP A 215 7.81 -5.28 -8.63
N ALA A 216 6.84 -4.52 -8.11
CA ALA A 216 5.51 -4.44 -8.73
C ALA A 216 5.70 -4.29 -10.24
N PRO A 217 5.00 -5.10 -11.07
CA PRO A 217 5.31 -5.11 -12.48
C PRO A 217 5.09 -3.69 -13.02
N ALA A 218 6.07 -3.21 -13.79
CA ALA A 218 6.26 -1.80 -14.12
C ALA A 218 4.92 -1.09 -14.38
N GLY A 219 4.64 -0.03 -13.61
CA GLY A 219 3.43 0.79 -13.76
C GLY A 219 2.20 0.35 -12.95
N PHE A 220 2.25 -0.73 -12.15
CA PHE A 220 1.17 -1.05 -11.21
C PHE A 220 1.40 -0.40 -9.84
N VAL A 221 0.41 0.38 -9.41
CA VAL A 221 0.37 1.09 -8.13
C VAL A 221 -0.82 0.52 -7.35
N SER A 222 -0.58 -0.08 -6.19
CA SER A 222 -1.64 -0.68 -5.35
C SER A 222 -2.26 0.38 -4.44
N ALA A 223 -3.58 0.49 -4.48
CA ALA A 223 -4.39 1.33 -3.63
C ALA A 223 -4.27 1.03 -2.13
N LEU A 224 -3.89 -0.18 -1.74
CA LEU A 224 -3.64 -0.53 -0.34
C LEU A 224 -2.17 -0.37 0.07
N ASP A 225 -1.28 -0.07 -0.88
CA ASP A 225 0.08 0.29 -0.56
C ASP A 225 0.09 1.74 -0.05
N ASP A 226 0.50 1.95 1.19
CA ASP A 226 0.54 3.30 1.80
C ASP A 226 1.60 4.21 1.13
N THR A 227 2.39 3.69 0.18
CA THR A 227 3.36 4.43 -0.63
C THR A 227 2.89 4.73 -2.05
N ALA A 228 1.73 4.21 -2.44
CA ALA A 228 1.17 4.39 -3.76
C ALA A 228 0.57 5.78 -3.95
N GLU A 229 1.07 6.51 -4.94
CA GLU A 229 0.43 7.71 -5.45
C GLU A 229 -0.11 7.46 -6.85
N PHE A 230 -1.44 7.56 -7.01
CA PHE A 230 -2.04 7.67 -8.33
C PHE A 230 -1.98 9.13 -8.79
N GLU A 231 -1.46 9.36 -9.99
CA GLU A 231 -1.66 10.63 -10.68
C GLU A 231 -3.10 10.67 -11.19
N VAL A 232 -3.96 11.47 -10.57
CA VAL A 232 -5.32 11.67 -11.10
C VAL A 232 -5.22 12.56 -12.34
N PRO A 233 -5.84 12.21 -13.48
CA PRO A 233 -5.81 13.04 -14.69
C PRO A 233 -6.21 14.48 -14.38
N GLN A 234 -5.46 15.45 -14.94
CA GLN A 234 -5.85 16.85 -14.81
C GLN A 234 -7.19 17.08 -15.52
N VAL A 235 -8.22 17.39 -14.74
CA VAL A 235 -9.55 17.76 -15.25
C VAL A 235 -9.40 19.05 -16.06
N ARG A 236 -9.44 18.96 -17.39
CA ARG A 236 -9.42 20.15 -18.25
C ARG A 236 -10.79 20.83 -18.17
N ALA A 237 -10.79 22.16 -18.10
CA ALA A 237 -12.03 22.93 -18.16
C ALA A 237 -12.55 23.01 -19.62
N GLN A 238 -13.12 21.94 -20.15
CA GLN A 238 -13.79 21.92 -21.46
C GLN A 238 -15.26 21.45 -21.35
N PRO A 239 -16.14 21.83 -22.30
CA PRO A 239 -17.56 21.88 -22.04
C PRO A 239 -18.22 20.51 -22.19
N GLY A 240 -18.49 19.84 -21.07
CA GLY A 240 -19.58 18.88 -20.89
C GLY A 240 -19.80 17.84 -21.97
N VAL A 241 -19.26 16.65 -21.74
CA VAL A 241 -19.29 15.56 -22.71
C VAL A 241 -20.68 14.90 -22.83
N SER A 242 -21.04 14.51 -24.05
CA SER A 242 -22.21 13.67 -24.35
C SER A 242 -21.77 12.23 -24.60
N TRP A 243 -22.38 11.27 -23.93
CA TRP A 243 -22.13 9.84 -24.13
C TRP A 243 -22.68 9.35 -25.49
N PRO A 244 -22.08 8.33 -26.13
CA PRO A 244 -20.86 7.62 -25.72
C PRO A 244 -19.57 8.41 -26.00
N VAL A 245 -18.47 8.03 -25.33
CA VAL A 245 -17.14 8.61 -25.51
C VAL A 245 -16.13 7.57 -25.95
N ARG A 246 -15.00 8.02 -26.48
CA ARG A 246 -13.87 7.17 -26.85
C ARG A 246 -13.09 6.74 -25.60
N LEU A 247 -13.00 5.44 -25.39
CA LEU A 247 -12.26 4.86 -24.25
C LEU A 247 -10.75 4.72 -24.52
N ASP A 248 -10.33 4.83 -25.78
CA ASP A 248 -8.92 4.80 -26.20
C ASP A 248 -8.20 6.16 -26.04
N GLU A 249 -8.88 7.18 -25.50
CA GLU A 249 -8.24 8.43 -25.09
C GLU A 249 -7.30 8.20 -23.89
N PRO A 250 -6.10 8.81 -23.85
CA PRO A 250 -5.11 8.55 -22.81
C PRO A 250 -5.62 8.77 -21.38
N GLU A 251 -6.37 9.85 -21.14
CA GLU A 251 -6.93 10.16 -19.82
C GLU A 251 -7.97 9.12 -19.39
N MET A 252 -8.77 8.61 -20.33
CA MET A 252 -9.77 7.57 -20.09
C MET A 252 -9.13 6.20 -19.83
N LEU A 253 -8.08 5.83 -20.57
CA LEU A 253 -7.32 4.59 -20.34
C LEU A 253 -6.63 4.61 -18.97
N HIS A 254 -6.00 5.72 -18.62
CA HIS A 254 -5.42 5.90 -17.29
C HIS A 254 -6.49 5.83 -16.19
N GLY A 255 -7.64 6.49 -16.42
CA GLY A 255 -8.80 6.40 -15.52
C GLY A 255 -9.29 4.96 -15.33
N ALA A 256 -9.39 4.19 -16.41
CA ALA A 256 -9.78 2.78 -16.34
C ALA A 256 -8.76 1.96 -15.54
N ARG A 257 -7.45 2.20 -15.73
CA ARG A 257 -6.37 1.54 -14.98
C ARG A 257 -6.47 1.82 -13.48
N VAL A 258 -6.69 3.07 -13.08
CA VAL A 258 -6.89 3.45 -11.66
C VAL A 258 -8.10 2.73 -11.07
N LEU A 259 -9.23 2.69 -11.80
CA LEU A 259 -10.41 1.97 -11.32
C LEU A 259 -10.14 0.47 -11.16
N LEU A 260 -9.43 -0.15 -12.10
CA LEU A 260 -9.05 -1.56 -11.99
C LEU A 260 -8.15 -1.79 -10.77
N ALA A 261 -7.21 -0.89 -10.47
CA ALA A 261 -6.39 -0.98 -9.26
C ALA A 261 -7.26 -0.98 -8.00
N VAL A 262 -8.23 -0.06 -7.90
CA VAL A 262 -9.17 -0.02 -6.76
C VAL A 262 -10.02 -1.29 -6.66
N LEU A 263 -10.49 -1.85 -7.79
CA LEU A 263 -11.21 -3.12 -7.80
C LEU A 263 -10.33 -4.28 -7.32
N LEU A 264 -9.07 -4.33 -7.78
CA LEU A 264 -8.10 -5.34 -7.36
C LEU A 264 -7.81 -5.24 -5.87
N ASP A 265 -7.62 -4.03 -5.35
CA ASP A 265 -7.28 -3.81 -3.96
C ASP A 265 -8.49 -3.99 -3.03
N ASN A 266 -9.70 -3.64 -3.47
CA ASN A 266 -10.92 -4.05 -2.78
C ASN A 266 -10.97 -5.57 -2.63
N ASP A 267 -10.67 -6.30 -3.71
CA ASP A 267 -10.69 -7.75 -3.75
C ASP A 267 -9.56 -8.41 -2.94
N ARG A 268 -8.52 -7.64 -2.55
CA ARG A 268 -7.48 -8.10 -1.62
C ARG A 268 -7.98 -8.15 -0.18
N LEU A 269 -8.96 -7.32 0.20
CA LEU A 269 -9.55 -7.34 1.55
C LEU A 269 -10.32 -8.65 1.79
N PRO A 270 -10.44 -9.11 3.05
CA PRO A 270 -11.36 -10.20 3.38
C PRO A 270 -12.76 -9.90 2.87
N LEU A 271 -13.50 -10.92 2.41
CA LEU A 271 -14.79 -10.73 1.72
C LEU A 271 -15.79 -9.89 2.53
N SER A 272 -15.86 -10.12 3.84
CA SER A 272 -16.69 -9.38 4.80
C SER A 272 -16.34 -7.88 4.91
N CYS A 273 -15.16 -7.51 4.42
CA CYS A 273 -14.55 -6.19 4.53
C CYS A 273 -14.39 -5.50 3.17
N GLN A 274 -14.95 -6.08 2.11
CA GLN A 274 -14.97 -5.47 0.77
C GLN A 274 -16.10 -4.44 0.65
N LEU A 275 -15.90 -3.42 -0.19
CA LEU A 275 -16.98 -2.59 -0.71
C LEU A 275 -17.94 -3.48 -1.48
N ASP A 276 -19.24 -3.28 -1.28
CA ASP A 276 -20.24 -4.03 -2.01
C ASP A 276 -20.35 -3.55 -3.47
N VAL A 277 -21.13 -4.28 -4.26
CA VAL A 277 -21.33 -4.00 -5.69
C VAL A 277 -21.91 -2.60 -5.92
N ALA A 278 -22.88 -2.19 -5.10
CA ALA A 278 -23.54 -0.90 -5.26
C ALA A 278 -22.58 0.24 -4.92
N GLU A 279 -21.83 0.11 -3.82
CA GLU A 279 -20.78 1.04 -3.40
C GLU A 279 -19.71 1.21 -4.48
N LEU A 280 -19.23 0.10 -5.06
CA LEU A 280 -18.27 0.12 -6.17
C LEU A 280 -18.85 0.75 -7.44
N LEU A 281 -20.13 0.49 -7.77
CA LEU A 281 -20.79 1.10 -8.91
C LEU A 281 -20.97 2.61 -8.73
N VAL A 282 -21.33 3.10 -7.54
CA VAL A 282 -21.39 4.55 -7.25
C VAL A 282 -20.02 5.19 -7.46
N ALA A 283 -18.98 4.58 -6.88
CA ALA A 283 -17.62 5.11 -6.95
C ALA A 283 -17.09 5.12 -8.39
N ALA A 284 -17.27 4.00 -9.11
CA ALA A 284 -16.90 3.86 -10.52
C ALA A 284 -17.67 4.82 -11.42
N ASP A 285 -18.97 5.02 -11.17
CA ASP A 285 -19.82 5.92 -11.93
C ASP A 285 -19.34 7.37 -11.83
N LEU A 286 -19.10 7.83 -10.60
CA LEU A 286 -18.63 9.18 -10.35
C LEU A 286 -17.22 9.39 -10.92
N TRP A 287 -16.31 8.44 -10.69
CA TRP A 287 -14.96 8.47 -11.25
C TRP A 287 -14.98 8.59 -12.77
N THR A 288 -15.77 7.75 -13.44
CA THR A 288 -15.91 7.77 -14.90
C THR A 288 -16.40 9.13 -15.40
N GLN A 289 -17.35 9.74 -14.70
CA GLN A 289 -17.87 11.06 -15.05
C GLN A 289 -16.85 12.18 -14.82
N ILE A 290 -16.00 12.08 -13.78
CA ILE A 290 -14.90 13.02 -13.52
C ILE A 290 -13.88 12.95 -14.66
N VAL A 291 -13.41 11.75 -14.99
CA VAL A 291 -12.40 11.55 -16.05
C VAL A 291 -12.96 11.98 -17.41
N ALA A 292 -14.22 11.66 -17.70
CA ALA A 292 -14.90 12.09 -18.92
C ALA A 292 -15.40 13.56 -18.89
N GLN A 293 -15.14 14.33 -17.83
CA GLN A 293 -15.52 15.75 -17.72
C GLN A 293 -17.01 16.02 -18.00
N ALA A 294 -17.89 15.18 -17.45
CA ALA A 294 -19.33 15.36 -17.57
C ALA A 294 -19.82 16.63 -16.85
N ARG A 295 -20.93 17.23 -17.30
CA ARG A 295 -21.50 18.40 -16.60
C ARG A 295 -22.17 18.00 -15.29
N GLY A 296 -22.04 18.85 -14.26
CA GLY A 296 -22.78 18.71 -13.00
C GLY A 296 -22.20 17.65 -12.05
N VAL A 297 -20.95 17.22 -12.26
CA VAL A 297 -20.25 16.26 -11.40
C VAL A 297 -20.16 16.74 -9.95
N GLU A 298 -19.98 18.05 -9.72
CA GLU A 298 -19.91 18.65 -8.38
C GLU A 298 -21.14 18.34 -7.51
N GLN A 299 -22.33 18.25 -8.12
CA GLN A 299 -23.58 17.93 -7.41
C GLN A 299 -23.72 16.43 -7.11
N ARG A 300 -22.84 15.58 -7.67
CA ARG A 300 -22.85 14.13 -7.56
C ARG A 300 -21.74 13.59 -6.64
N VAL A 301 -20.95 14.48 -6.01
CA VAL A 301 -19.94 14.10 -5.02
C VAL A 301 -20.57 13.79 -3.64
N ASP A 302 -21.71 14.42 -3.33
CA ASP A 302 -22.40 14.27 -2.03
C ASP A 302 -22.71 12.80 -1.63
N PRO A 303 -23.23 11.93 -2.52
CA PRO A 303 -23.46 10.52 -2.19
C PRO A 303 -22.20 9.81 -1.73
N LEU A 304 -21.07 10.09 -2.37
CA LEU A 304 -19.84 9.40 -2.07
C LEU A 304 -19.12 9.95 -0.85
N ALA A 305 -19.18 11.26 -0.62
CA ALA A 305 -18.73 11.84 0.64
C ALA A 305 -19.49 11.21 1.83
N ARG A 306 -20.81 11.01 1.70
CA ARG A 306 -21.62 10.31 2.71
C ARG A 306 -21.20 8.85 2.88
N LEU A 307 -20.91 8.14 1.79
CA LEU A 307 -20.41 6.76 1.86
C LEU A 307 -19.08 6.71 2.61
N VAL A 308 -18.12 7.59 2.29
CA VAL A 308 -16.84 7.71 2.99
C VAL A 308 -17.05 7.99 4.48
N GLU A 309 -17.94 8.93 4.84
CA GLU A 309 -18.28 9.22 6.24
C GLU A 309 -18.88 8.00 6.96
N GLN A 310 -19.79 7.28 6.31
CA GLN A 310 -20.41 6.06 6.86
C GLN A 310 -19.37 4.98 7.10
N LYS A 311 -18.47 4.74 6.14
CA LYS A 311 -17.38 3.76 6.29
C LYS A 311 -16.38 4.16 7.38
N PHE A 312 -16.03 5.44 7.45
CA PHE A 312 -15.14 5.96 8.48
C PHE A 312 -15.76 5.80 9.88
N ALA A 313 -17.04 6.16 10.04
CA ALA A 313 -17.77 5.99 11.30
C ALA A 313 -17.97 4.52 11.68
N ALA A 314 -18.01 3.61 10.71
CA ALA A 314 -18.06 2.17 10.93
C ALA A 314 -16.69 1.55 11.28
N GLY A 315 -15.59 2.31 11.18
CA GLY A 315 -14.23 1.80 11.36
C GLY A 315 -13.68 1.03 10.16
N SER A 316 -14.34 1.10 8.99
CA SER A 316 -13.92 0.41 7.76
C SER A 316 -12.82 1.18 7.03
N PHE A 317 -11.69 1.41 7.69
CA PHE A 317 -10.63 2.31 7.21
C PHE A 317 -9.98 1.86 5.89
N GLY A 318 -9.85 0.55 5.65
CA GLY A 318 -9.40 0.03 4.36
C GLY A 318 -10.30 0.47 3.20
N GLN A 319 -11.63 0.39 3.40
CA GLN A 319 -12.61 0.84 2.41
C GLN A 319 -12.54 2.37 2.20
N VAL A 320 -12.34 3.14 3.28
CA VAL A 320 -12.16 4.59 3.19
C VAL A 320 -10.93 4.94 2.34
N LYS A 321 -9.80 4.27 2.54
CA LYS A 321 -8.58 4.48 1.74
C LYS A 321 -8.83 4.23 0.25
N LEU A 322 -9.45 3.11 -0.08
CA LEU A 322 -9.81 2.75 -1.47
C LEU A 322 -10.68 3.83 -2.12
N LEU A 323 -11.72 4.30 -1.41
CA LEU A 323 -12.61 5.32 -1.94
C LEU A 323 -11.88 6.66 -2.13
N LEU A 324 -11.09 7.11 -1.15
CA LEU A 324 -10.42 8.42 -1.23
C LEU A 324 -9.40 8.52 -2.38
N GLN A 325 -8.84 7.40 -2.83
CA GLN A 325 -7.88 7.40 -3.94
C GLN A 325 -8.51 7.60 -5.31
N LEU A 326 -9.80 7.33 -5.47
CA LEU A 326 -10.53 7.65 -6.70
C LEU A 326 -10.74 9.15 -6.87
N PHE A 327 -10.41 10.00 -5.89
CA PHE A 327 -10.73 11.43 -5.97
C PHE A 327 -9.50 12.32 -6.11
N PRO A 328 -9.51 13.28 -7.05
CA PRO A 328 -8.46 14.27 -7.17
C PRO A 328 -8.39 15.10 -5.89
N ALA A 329 -7.32 14.90 -5.13
CA ALA A 329 -6.95 15.73 -4.00
C ALA A 329 -5.47 16.14 -4.15
N ASN A 330 -5.13 17.33 -3.69
CA ASN A 330 -3.73 17.75 -3.66
C ASN A 330 -2.90 16.83 -2.72
N ALA A 331 -1.58 16.77 -2.93
CA ALA A 331 -0.70 15.89 -2.16
C ALA A 331 -0.82 16.10 -0.65
N GLU A 332 -0.86 17.36 -0.19
CA GLU A 332 -1.00 17.69 1.23
C GLU A 332 -2.29 17.12 1.85
N THR A 333 -3.42 17.21 1.13
CA THR A 333 -4.70 16.65 1.59
C THR A 333 -4.64 15.13 1.65
N ARG A 334 -4.03 14.48 0.66
CA ARG A 334 -3.86 13.02 0.65
C ARG A 334 -3.02 12.57 1.84
N ILE A 335 -1.89 13.23 2.10
CA ILE A 335 -1.01 12.97 3.24
C ILE A 335 -1.73 13.20 4.57
N SER A 336 -2.49 14.29 4.69
CA SER A 336 -3.29 14.57 5.89
C SER A 336 -4.37 13.50 6.13
N ASN A 337 -5.04 13.04 5.08
CA ASN A 337 -6.07 12.00 5.18
C ASN A 337 -5.46 10.66 5.59
N ASP A 338 -4.35 10.25 4.97
CA ASP A 338 -3.62 9.03 5.30
C ASP A 338 -3.22 8.99 6.78
N ARG A 339 -2.70 10.12 7.30
CA ARG A 339 -2.38 10.27 8.72
C ARG A 339 -3.57 10.11 9.64
N GLN A 340 -4.67 10.79 9.33
CA GLN A 340 -5.86 10.71 10.16
C GLN A 340 -6.41 9.28 10.18
N ILE A 341 -6.46 8.63 9.01
CA ILE A 341 -6.91 7.24 8.91
C ILE A 341 -5.99 6.31 9.71
N PHE A 342 -4.67 6.48 9.61
CA PHE A 342 -3.72 5.71 10.40
C PHE A 342 -3.98 5.81 11.91
N TYR A 343 -4.13 7.02 12.45
CA TYR A 343 -4.34 7.18 13.90
C TYR A 343 -5.67 6.57 14.34
N GLU A 344 -6.73 6.74 13.55
CA GLU A 344 -8.06 6.24 13.88
C GLU A 344 -8.12 4.71 13.77
N ASP A 345 -7.44 4.12 12.77
CA ASP A 345 -7.25 2.66 12.68
C ASP A 345 -6.50 2.13 13.89
N MET A 346 -5.37 2.74 14.27
CA MET A 346 -4.60 2.31 15.43
C MET A 346 -5.37 2.45 16.75
N ILE A 347 -6.12 3.54 16.94
CA ILE A 347 -6.98 3.72 18.14
C ILE A 347 -8.01 2.58 18.23
N LEU A 348 -8.73 2.32 17.13
CA LEU A 348 -9.75 1.27 17.10
C LEU A 348 -9.14 -0.11 17.32
N ARG A 349 -8.05 -0.40 16.60
CA ARG A 349 -7.32 -1.68 16.64
C ARG A 349 -6.73 -1.97 18.02
N MET A 350 -6.10 -0.98 18.65
CA MET A 350 -5.49 -1.15 19.96
C MET A 350 -6.53 -1.19 21.10
N GLY A 351 -7.69 -0.54 20.90
CA GLY A 351 -8.80 -0.50 21.85
C GLY A 351 -9.80 -1.65 21.76
N ILE A 352 -9.76 -2.48 20.70
CA ILE A 352 -10.77 -3.49 20.46
C ILE A 352 -10.75 -4.60 21.53
N ARG A 353 -11.95 -4.97 22.00
CA ARG A 353 -12.17 -6.07 22.95
C ARG A 353 -13.44 -6.82 22.59
N ARG A 354 -13.52 -8.11 22.96
CA ARG A 354 -14.76 -8.87 22.82
C ARG A 354 -15.86 -8.26 23.70
N ARG A 355 -17.02 -7.99 23.10
CA ARG A 355 -18.20 -7.45 23.83
C ARG A 355 -19.05 -8.53 24.49
N GLN A 356 -19.07 -9.74 23.92
CA GLN A 356 -19.90 -10.86 24.38
C GLN A 356 -19.00 -12.00 24.84
N ALA A 357 -18.98 -12.32 26.13
CA ALA A 357 -18.13 -13.38 26.65
C ALA A 357 -18.44 -14.76 26.03
N LEU A 358 -17.39 -15.55 25.77
CA LEU A 358 -17.53 -16.96 25.42
C LEU A 358 -17.84 -17.78 26.69
N SER A 359 -18.58 -18.89 26.54
CA SER A 359 -18.79 -19.80 27.66
C SER A 359 -17.48 -20.54 27.99
N ALA A 360 -17.28 -20.87 29.27
CA ALA A 360 -16.08 -21.60 29.72
C ALA A 360 -15.88 -22.93 28.96
N GLU A 361 -16.97 -23.64 28.66
CA GLU A 361 -16.93 -24.87 27.87
C GLU A 361 -16.37 -24.64 26.46
N VAL A 362 -16.75 -23.55 25.79
CA VAL A 362 -16.20 -23.21 24.47
C VAL A 362 -14.71 -22.88 24.56
N VAL A 363 -14.31 -22.11 25.58
CA VAL A 363 -12.90 -21.73 25.80
C VAL A 363 -12.03 -22.96 26.05
N ASP A 364 -12.48 -23.89 26.90
CA ASP A 364 -11.76 -25.10 27.22
C ASP A 364 -11.58 -26.01 25.99
N VAL A 365 -12.63 -26.13 25.16
CA VAL A 365 -12.56 -26.90 23.90
C VAL A 365 -11.56 -26.26 22.94
N LEU A 366 -11.66 -24.95 22.70
CA LEU A 366 -10.75 -24.25 21.78
C LEU A 366 -9.29 -24.37 22.24
N LYS A 367 -9.04 -24.22 23.54
CA LYS A 367 -7.71 -24.37 24.12
C LYS A 367 -7.16 -25.78 23.94
N ALA A 368 -7.98 -26.82 24.17
CA ALA A 368 -7.57 -28.21 24.01
C ALA A 368 -7.26 -28.53 22.54
N GLU A 369 -8.12 -28.10 21.61
CA GLU A 369 -7.92 -28.34 20.18
C GLU A 369 -6.71 -27.59 19.62
N LEU A 370 -6.53 -26.30 19.98
CA LEU A 370 -5.31 -25.55 19.63
C LEU A 370 -4.06 -26.23 20.19
N SER A 371 -4.08 -26.68 21.44
CA SER A 371 -2.91 -27.35 22.04
C SER A 371 -2.53 -28.66 21.33
N ALA A 372 -3.52 -29.35 20.74
CA ALA A 372 -3.34 -30.61 20.02
C ALA A 372 -3.00 -30.44 18.54
N GLU A 373 -3.30 -29.27 17.95
CA GLU A 373 -3.10 -28.98 16.54
C GLU A 373 -1.62 -28.95 16.17
N ARG A 374 -1.27 -29.62 15.06
CA ARG A 374 0.09 -29.67 14.51
C ARG A 374 0.03 -29.61 13.00
N LEU A 375 0.99 -28.90 12.40
CA LEU A 375 1.07 -28.86 10.94
C LEU A 375 1.44 -30.23 10.40
N ARG A 376 0.64 -30.71 9.46
CA ARG A 376 0.85 -31.97 8.74
C ARG A 376 0.93 -31.66 7.25
N GLU A 377 1.86 -32.32 6.56
CA GLU A 377 2.15 -32.06 5.13
C GLU A 377 0.95 -32.32 4.21
N ASP A 378 0.06 -33.23 4.59
CA ASP A 378 -1.08 -33.70 3.80
C ASP A 378 -2.42 -33.08 4.20
N VAL A 379 -2.45 -32.20 5.20
CA VAL A 379 -3.70 -31.59 5.69
C VAL A 379 -4.02 -30.31 4.92
N HIS A 380 -5.20 -30.28 4.33
CA HIS A 380 -5.70 -29.15 3.54
C HIS A 380 -6.26 -28.04 4.45
N ALA A 381 -7.23 -28.38 5.31
CA ALA A 381 -7.86 -27.46 6.24
C ALA A 381 -7.95 -28.10 7.64
N PRO A 382 -7.14 -27.64 8.61
CA PRO A 382 -7.28 -28.09 9.99
C PRO A 382 -8.64 -27.74 10.58
N ALA A 383 -9.30 -28.71 11.22
CA ALA A 383 -10.64 -28.55 11.78
C ALA A 383 -10.74 -27.46 12.86
N ILE A 384 -9.63 -27.15 13.54
CA ILE A 384 -9.59 -26.10 14.55
C ILE A 384 -9.91 -24.72 13.98
N PHE A 385 -9.55 -24.41 12.73
CA PHE A 385 -9.84 -23.10 12.16
C PHE A 385 -11.33 -22.92 11.86
N ALA A 386 -12.03 -23.97 11.44
CA ALA A 386 -13.48 -23.96 11.33
C ALA A 386 -14.13 -23.80 12.73
N THR A 387 -13.61 -24.50 13.74
CA THR A 387 -14.11 -24.42 15.11
C THR A 387 -13.90 -23.03 15.72
N LEU A 388 -12.77 -22.38 15.47
CA LEU A 388 -12.52 -20.98 15.87
C LEU A 388 -13.50 -20.01 15.22
N GLN A 389 -13.75 -20.17 13.92
CA GLN A 389 -14.70 -19.33 13.19
C GLN A 389 -16.13 -19.52 13.72
N GLU A 390 -16.59 -20.76 13.85
CA GLU A 390 -17.96 -21.08 14.29
C GLU A 390 -18.22 -20.70 15.76
N ARG A 391 -17.27 -20.98 16.66
CA ARG A 391 -17.48 -20.85 18.11
C ARG A 391 -16.98 -19.55 18.70
N ALA A 392 -15.95 -18.96 18.10
CA ALA A 392 -15.38 -17.69 18.57
C ALA A 392 -15.59 -16.53 17.58
N GLY A 393 -15.98 -16.78 16.33
CA GLY A 393 -16.02 -15.74 15.30
C GLY A 393 -14.62 -15.25 14.93
N ILE A 394 -13.59 -16.09 15.09
CA ILE A 394 -12.20 -15.79 14.75
C ILE A 394 -11.85 -16.59 13.50
N ALA A 395 -11.67 -15.93 12.38
CA ALA A 395 -11.32 -16.58 11.13
C ALA A 395 -9.87 -16.25 10.74
N MET A 396 -9.07 -17.31 10.63
CA MET A 396 -7.66 -17.24 10.30
C MET A 396 -7.46 -17.29 8.79
N HIS A 397 -6.73 -16.33 8.25
CA HIS A 397 -6.59 -16.07 6.83
C HIS A 397 -5.14 -16.20 6.37
N LEU A 398 -4.97 -16.61 5.12
CA LEU A 398 -3.70 -16.54 4.39
C LEU A 398 -3.92 -15.79 3.07
N TYR A 399 -2.88 -15.04 2.66
CA TYR A 399 -2.87 -14.23 1.44
C TYR A 399 -2.29 -15.01 0.25
N THR A 400 -3.15 -15.66 -0.55
CA THR A 400 -2.74 -16.58 -1.64
C THR A 400 -3.68 -16.50 -2.85
N ARG A 401 -3.37 -17.24 -3.94
CA ARG A 401 -4.20 -17.42 -5.15
C ARG A 401 -4.61 -18.87 -5.30
N GLU A 402 -5.80 -19.20 -5.80
CA GLU A 402 -6.14 -20.60 -6.10
C GLU A 402 -5.78 -21.02 -7.54
N PRO A 403 -5.30 -22.26 -7.75
CA PRO A 403 -5.00 -22.78 -9.09
C PRO A 403 -6.18 -22.69 -10.06
N SER A 404 -7.40 -22.97 -9.57
CA SER A 404 -8.63 -22.89 -10.34
C SER A 404 -8.92 -21.49 -10.91
N GLU A 405 -8.43 -20.44 -10.24
CA GLU A 405 -8.58 -19.05 -10.65
C GLU A 405 -7.46 -18.60 -11.58
N VAL A 406 -6.24 -19.11 -11.37
CA VAL A 406 -5.05 -18.73 -12.16
C VAL A 406 -5.08 -19.36 -13.56
N GLU A 407 -5.48 -20.63 -13.67
CA GLU A 407 -5.35 -21.40 -14.91
C GLU A 407 -6.09 -20.77 -16.11
N PRO A 408 -7.34 -20.26 -15.98
CA PRO A 408 -8.01 -19.56 -17.07
C PRO A 408 -7.24 -18.33 -17.57
N TRP A 409 -6.58 -17.59 -16.67
CA TRP A 409 -5.80 -16.41 -17.01
C TRP A 409 -4.43 -16.75 -17.61
N ARG A 410 -3.85 -17.89 -17.22
CA ARG A 410 -2.65 -18.43 -17.88
C ARG A 410 -2.88 -18.68 -19.37
N GLN A 411 -4.07 -19.16 -19.74
CA GLN A 411 -4.44 -19.36 -21.15
C GLN A 411 -4.58 -18.03 -21.91
N VAL A 412 -5.08 -16.98 -21.25
CA VAL A 412 -5.13 -15.62 -21.83
C VAL A 412 -3.71 -15.07 -22.00
N ALA A 413 -2.83 -15.25 -21.01
CA ALA A 413 -1.46 -14.76 -21.05
C ALA A 413 -0.66 -15.35 -22.24
N GLN A 414 -0.97 -16.57 -22.68
CA GLN A 414 -0.34 -17.18 -23.88
C GLN A 414 -0.54 -16.35 -25.16
N LYS A 415 -1.56 -15.47 -25.20
CA LYS A 415 -1.87 -14.60 -26.35
C LYS A 415 -1.10 -13.29 -26.34
N VAL A 416 -0.43 -12.94 -25.24
CA VAL A 416 0.30 -11.68 -25.11
C VAL A 416 1.68 -11.83 -25.74
N GLU A 417 2.00 -10.96 -26.69
CA GLU A 417 3.31 -10.78 -27.33
C GLU A 417 4.03 -9.51 -26.84
N LEU A 418 3.33 -8.61 -26.12
CA LEU A 418 3.95 -7.47 -25.45
C LEU A 418 5.12 -7.92 -24.56
N THR A 419 6.25 -7.22 -24.67
CA THR A 419 7.44 -7.51 -23.86
C THR A 419 7.13 -7.38 -22.38
N ARG A 420 7.45 -8.41 -21.58
CA ARG A 420 7.06 -8.55 -20.17
C ARG A 420 5.54 -8.58 -19.90
N GLY A 421 4.68 -8.47 -20.91
CA GLY A 421 3.22 -8.41 -20.75
C GLY A 421 2.61 -9.66 -20.11
N ARG A 422 3.20 -10.85 -20.35
CA ARG A 422 2.76 -12.10 -19.70
C ARG A 422 3.01 -12.08 -18.19
N ALA A 423 4.24 -11.74 -17.80
CA ALA A 423 4.60 -11.63 -16.39
C ALA A 423 3.84 -10.49 -15.72
N TYR A 424 3.59 -9.39 -16.44
CA TYR A 424 2.76 -8.29 -15.97
C TYR A 424 1.33 -8.74 -15.64
N LEU A 425 0.67 -9.41 -16.60
CA LEU A 425 -0.68 -9.92 -16.41
C LEU A 425 -0.74 -10.92 -15.24
N MET A 426 0.16 -11.91 -15.20
CA MET A 426 0.19 -12.93 -14.14
C MET A 426 0.62 -12.35 -12.78
N GLY A 427 1.34 -11.24 -12.76
CA GLY A 427 1.62 -10.48 -11.55
C GLY A 427 0.37 -9.87 -10.93
N MET A 428 -0.62 -9.51 -11.75
CA MET A 428 -1.82 -8.78 -11.32
C MET A 428 -3.09 -9.63 -11.23
N ILE A 429 -3.35 -10.48 -12.21
CA ILE A 429 -4.63 -11.16 -12.42
C ILE A 429 -4.45 -12.68 -12.47
N PRO A 430 -5.22 -13.45 -11.67
CA PRO A 430 -6.08 -12.99 -10.59
C PRO A 430 -5.25 -12.40 -9.42
N PRO A 431 -5.80 -11.50 -8.60
CA PRO A 431 -5.07 -10.99 -7.45
C PRO A 431 -4.87 -12.07 -6.38
N ARG A 432 -3.83 -11.94 -5.55
CA ARG A 432 -3.75 -12.66 -4.27
C ARG A 432 -4.83 -12.09 -3.34
N ARG A 433 -5.45 -12.94 -2.50
CA ARG A 433 -6.53 -12.54 -1.58
C ARG A 433 -6.33 -13.12 -0.21
N TRP A 434 -6.79 -12.40 0.82
CA TRP A 434 -7.01 -12.98 2.13
C TRP A 434 -8.18 -13.95 2.04
N ARG A 435 -7.96 -15.24 2.33
CA ARG A 435 -9.07 -16.18 2.52
C ARG A 435 -8.88 -17.03 3.75
N ALA A 436 -10.02 -17.37 4.34
CA ALA A 436 -10.08 -18.21 5.52
C ALA A 436 -9.47 -19.59 5.23
N VAL A 437 -8.64 -20.08 6.14
CA VAL A 437 -8.02 -21.41 6.04
C VAL A 437 -9.08 -22.51 6.15
N SER A 438 -10.17 -22.26 6.89
CA SER A 438 -11.31 -23.17 7.06
C SER A 438 -12.06 -23.47 5.76
N GLU A 439 -12.02 -22.56 4.78
CA GLU A 439 -12.77 -22.66 3.53
C GLU A 439 -11.94 -23.27 2.38
N ARG A 440 -10.68 -23.66 2.65
CA ARG A 440 -9.75 -24.16 1.63
C ARG A 440 -9.87 -25.67 1.41
N SER A 441 -9.81 -26.09 0.15
CA SER A 441 -9.87 -27.53 -0.19
C SER A 441 -8.86 -27.99 -1.25
N GLU A 442 -8.28 -27.09 -2.05
CA GLU A 442 -7.46 -27.50 -3.20
C GLU A 442 -6.03 -27.91 -2.83
N ARG A 443 -5.42 -27.28 -1.82
CA ARG A 443 -4.00 -27.49 -1.48
C ARG A 443 -3.77 -27.71 0.03
N PRO A 444 -2.68 -28.43 0.41
CA PRO A 444 -2.25 -28.54 1.79
C PRO A 444 -1.88 -27.18 2.42
N LEU A 445 -2.16 -27.03 3.71
CA LEU A 445 -1.87 -25.80 4.47
C LEU A 445 -0.38 -25.41 4.42
N LEU A 446 0.53 -26.39 4.46
CA LEU A 446 1.97 -26.12 4.35
C LEU A 446 2.33 -25.40 3.04
N ARG A 447 1.70 -25.77 1.92
CA ARG A 447 1.91 -25.10 0.63
C ARG A 447 1.36 -23.68 0.64
N LEU A 448 0.18 -23.48 1.23
CA LEU A 448 -0.42 -22.15 1.38
C LEU A 448 0.43 -21.23 2.27
N LEU A 449 1.02 -21.77 3.34
CA LEU A 449 1.96 -21.03 4.19
C LEU A 449 3.22 -20.66 3.43
N ASN A 450 3.78 -21.57 2.63
CA ASN A 450 4.96 -21.30 1.81
C ASN A 450 4.72 -20.14 0.83
N GLU A 451 3.58 -20.11 0.14
CA GLU A 451 3.20 -19.02 -0.79
C GLU A 451 2.91 -17.69 -0.09
N HIS A 452 2.43 -17.75 1.16
CA HIS A 452 2.15 -16.58 1.97
C HIS A 452 3.41 -15.98 2.60
N LEU A 453 4.31 -16.80 3.13
CA LEU A 453 5.49 -16.38 3.89
C LEU A 453 6.63 -15.92 2.97
N VAL A 454 6.36 -14.86 2.21
CA VAL A 454 7.29 -14.24 1.26
C VAL A 454 7.86 -12.93 1.80
N LYS A 455 8.99 -12.46 1.23
CA LYS A 455 9.68 -11.23 1.63
C LYS A 455 8.76 -10.00 1.76
N PRO A 456 7.84 -9.72 0.81
CA PRO A 456 6.89 -8.62 0.98
C PRO A 456 5.99 -8.75 2.22
N MET A 457 5.54 -9.96 2.56
CA MET A 457 4.72 -10.17 3.76
C MET A 457 5.53 -10.00 5.04
N ALA A 458 6.80 -10.40 5.05
CA ALA A 458 7.72 -10.14 6.16
C ALA A 458 8.02 -8.64 6.33
N ARG A 459 8.20 -7.90 5.23
CA ARG A 459 8.32 -6.44 5.23
C ARG A 459 7.08 -5.81 5.86
N ASP A 460 5.89 -6.13 5.35
CA ASP A 460 4.64 -5.54 5.80
C ASP A 460 4.36 -5.87 7.26
N HIS A 461 4.74 -7.08 7.70
CA HIS A 461 4.72 -7.49 9.10
C HIS A 461 5.60 -6.58 9.96
N ILE A 462 6.88 -6.37 9.62
CA ILE A 462 7.76 -5.48 10.40
C ILE A 462 7.29 -4.02 10.37
N ILE A 463 6.81 -3.54 9.23
CA ILE A 463 6.19 -2.20 9.12
C ILE A 463 5.01 -2.06 10.07
N GLN A 464 4.18 -3.09 10.22
CA GLN A 464 3.05 -3.08 11.16
C GLN A 464 3.52 -2.98 12.61
N HIS A 465 4.62 -3.66 12.98
CA HIS A 465 5.21 -3.50 14.32
C HIS A 465 5.81 -2.10 14.53
N LEU A 466 6.49 -1.54 13.52
CA LEU A 466 7.00 -0.17 13.59
C LEU A 466 5.88 0.85 13.77
N LYS A 467 4.78 0.71 13.02
CA LYS A 467 3.56 1.51 13.13
C LYS A 467 2.94 1.42 14.53
N ALA A 468 2.80 0.22 15.06
CA ALA A 468 2.24 -0.01 16.39
C ALA A 468 3.14 0.59 17.49
N THR A 469 4.45 0.36 17.42
CA THR A 469 5.43 0.90 18.37
C THR A 469 5.40 2.43 18.37
N TYR A 470 5.43 3.04 17.19
CA TYR A 470 5.30 4.49 17.05
C TYR A 470 3.99 5.03 17.62
N PHE A 471 2.86 4.35 17.36
CA PHE A 471 1.56 4.75 17.90
C PHE A 471 1.53 4.69 19.43
N VAL A 472 2.02 3.60 20.03
CA VAL A 472 2.06 3.42 21.49
C VAL A 472 2.95 4.49 22.14
N LEU A 473 4.13 4.79 21.57
CA LEU A 473 5.01 5.85 22.07
C LEU A 473 4.39 7.25 21.99
N ARG A 474 3.51 7.48 21.01
CA ARG A 474 2.83 8.77 20.83
C ARG A 474 1.59 8.91 21.72
N ALA A 475 1.04 7.80 22.20
CA ALA A 475 -0.13 7.84 23.06
C ALA A 475 0.19 8.57 24.38
N VAL A 476 -0.72 9.43 24.83
CA VAL A 476 -0.56 10.17 26.07
C VAL A 476 -1.19 9.37 27.21
N GLY A 477 -0.43 9.15 28.28
CA GLY A 477 -0.87 8.42 29.47
C GLY A 477 -0.50 6.94 29.47
N ASP A 478 -0.89 6.23 30.54
CA ASP A 478 -0.69 4.78 30.67
C ASP A 478 -1.73 4.05 29.81
N THR A 479 -1.25 3.39 28.75
CA THR A 479 -2.08 2.66 27.80
C THR A 479 -2.24 1.18 28.18
N GLY A 480 -1.41 0.67 29.09
CA GLY A 480 -1.25 -0.76 29.37
C GLY A 480 -0.62 -1.55 28.21
N LEU A 481 -0.04 -0.86 27.22
CA LEU A 481 0.62 -1.45 26.05
C LEU A 481 2.14 -1.27 26.09
N GLU A 482 2.68 -0.65 27.14
CA GLU A 482 4.09 -0.37 27.35
C GLU A 482 4.95 -1.65 27.34
N PRO A 483 4.50 -2.80 27.91
CA PRO A 483 5.27 -4.05 27.82
C PRO A 483 5.55 -4.50 26.38
N TYR A 484 4.69 -4.13 25.42
CA TYR A 484 4.94 -4.44 24.00
C TYR A 484 6.12 -3.64 23.42
N LEU A 485 6.38 -2.43 23.93
CA LEU A 485 7.55 -1.65 23.50
C LEU A 485 8.85 -2.39 23.84
N ASP A 486 8.93 -2.95 25.05
CA ASP A 486 10.08 -3.76 25.47
C ASP A 486 10.26 -4.99 24.57
N ASP A 487 9.16 -5.69 24.23
CA ASP A 487 9.19 -6.84 23.33
C ASP A 487 9.77 -6.47 21.94
N PHE A 488 9.30 -5.36 21.35
CA PHE A 488 9.75 -4.93 20.02
C PHE A 488 11.17 -4.35 20.02
N PHE A 489 11.57 -3.60 21.06
CA PHE A 489 12.93 -3.08 21.18
C PHE A 489 13.94 -4.18 21.48
N THR A 490 13.57 -5.18 22.29
CA THR A 490 14.38 -6.39 22.50
C THR A 490 14.54 -7.16 21.20
N PHE A 491 13.46 -7.38 20.45
CA PHE A 491 13.55 -7.98 19.12
C PHE A 491 14.48 -7.18 18.20
N SER A 492 14.27 -5.86 18.09
CA SER A 492 15.07 -5.01 17.21
C SER A 492 16.56 -5.08 17.54
N SER A 493 16.92 -4.98 18.82
CA SER A 493 18.31 -4.97 19.26
C SER A 493 18.95 -6.37 19.24
N GLU A 494 18.34 -7.37 19.86
CA GLU A 494 18.94 -8.71 20.03
C GLU A 494 18.85 -9.58 18.77
N VAL A 495 17.79 -9.42 17.97
CA VAL A 495 17.51 -10.28 16.81
C VAL A 495 17.94 -9.62 15.51
N CYS A 496 17.69 -8.31 15.38
CA CYS A 496 18.02 -7.55 14.18
C CYS A 496 19.33 -6.76 14.28
N GLY A 497 19.89 -6.54 15.49
CA GLY A 497 21.07 -5.69 15.66
C GLY A 497 20.78 -4.20 15.44
N VAL A 498 19.53 -3.80 15.61
CA VAL A 498 19.00 -2.47 15.31
C VAL A 498 18.61 -1.77 16.61
N ASP A 499 19.21 -0.60 16.87
CA ASP A 499 18.84 0.28 17.97
C ASP A 499 17.61 1.12 17.57
N ALA A 500 16.43 0.54 17.76
CA ALA A 500 15.18 1.15 17.32
C ALA A 500 14.84 2.46 18.04
N GLU A 501 15.27 2.61 19.30
CA GLU A 501 15.04 3.84 20.09
C GLU A 501 15.64 5.07 19.42
N ARG A 502 16.76 4.92 18.70
CA ARG A 502 17.47 6.04 18.06
C ARG A 502 16.71 6.69 16.91
N PHE A 503 15.93 5.94 16.14
CA PHE A 503 15.21 6.49 14.98
C PHE A 503 13.73 6.75 15.25
N MET A 504 13.17 6.37 16.41
CA MET A 504 11.79 6.76 16.78
C MET A 504 11.58 8.29 16.76
N PRO A 505 12.51 9.14 17.24
CA PRO A 505 12.41 10.59 17.10
C PRO A 505 12.47 11.07 15.63
N GLU A 506 13.14 10.33 14.75
CA GLU A 506 13.15 10.62 13.31
C GLU A 506 11.76 10.40 12.71
N ILE A 507 11.13 9.26 13.00
CA ILE A 507 9.76 8.94 12.58
C ILE A 507 8.80 10.01 13.09
N TYR A 508 8.91 10.39 14.36
CA TYR A 508 8.08 11.45 14.94
C TYR A 508 8.23 12.79 14.18
N ARG A 509 9.46 13.23 13.91
CA ARG A 509 9.69 14.48 13.15
C ARG A 509 9.11 14.42 11.73
N ARG A 510 9.31 13.31 11.01
CA ARG A 510 8.83 13.15 9.63
C ARG A 510 7.30 13.10 9.56
N THR A 511 6.65 12.47 10.53
CA THR A 511 5.19 12.39 10.62
C THR A 511 4.52 13.72 11.01
N LEU A 512 5.28 14.73 11.47
CA LEU A 512 4.76 16.09 11.72
C LEU A 512 4.75 16.99 10.47
N GLY A 513 5.69 16.85 9.54
CA GLY A 513 5.76 17.69 8.32
C GLY A 513 4.87 17.15 7.19
N ASN A 514 4.50 17.91 6.15
CA ASN A 514 3.51 17.47 5.13
C ASN A 514 4.12 16.90 3.83
N ALA A 515 5.38 16.46 3.87
CA ALA A 515 6.13 16.06 2.67
C ALA A 515 5.92 14.60 2.26
N GLU A 516 5.66 13.70 3.21
CA GLU A 516 5.64 12.25 2.98
C GLU A 516 4.42 11.59 3.62
N SER A 517 3.89 10.54 2.97
CA SER A 517 2.85 9.68 3.53
C SER A 517 3.37 8.89 4.73
N ILE A 518 2.46 8.41 5.59
CA ILE A 518 2.85 7.56 6.71
C ILE A 518 3.52 6.27 6.20
N GLY A 519 2.95 5.68 5.14
CA GLY A 519 3.54 4.51 4.50
C GLY A 519 4.97 4.71 4.05
N GLY A 520 5.24 5.83 3.36
CA GLY A 520 6.56 6.14 2.81
C GLY A 520 7.62 6.25 3.90
N ILE A 521 7.27 6.88 5.03
CA ILE A 521 8.17 7.01 6.18
C ILE A 521 8.53 5.62 6.74
N PHE A 522 7.55 4.76 7.00
CA PHE A 522 7.81 3.45 7.58
C PHE A 522 8.50 2.49 6.61
N LEU A 523 8.20 2.57 5.31
CA LEU A 523 8.89 1.78 4.29
C LEU A 523 10.38 2.15 4.22
N ASP A 524 10.69 3.44 4.23
CA ASP A 524 12.08 3.91 4.23
C ASP A 524 12.83 3.45 5.50
N ILE A 525 12.21 3.55 6.68
CA ILE A 525 12.81 3.06 7.93
C ILE A 525 13.07 1.55 7.86
N TYR A 526 12.12 0.77 7.34
CA TYR A 526 12.31 -0.66 7.12
C TYR A 526 13.50 -0.92 6.18
N ALA A 527 13.54 -0.23 5.04
CA ALA A 527 14.57 -0.42 4.02
C ALA A 527 15.97 -0.12 4.58
N ARG A 528 16.11 0.95 5.36
CA ARG A 528 17.40 1.36 5.95
C ARG A 528 17.89 0.45 7.08
N HIS A 529 16.98 -0.10 7.88
CA HIS A 529 17.36 -0.71 9.16
C HIS A 529 17.06 -2.20 9.28
N TYR A 530 16.02 -2.71 8.62
CA TYR A 530 15.54 -4.08 8.83
C TYR A 530 15.66 -4.99 7.61
N GLN A 531 15.64 -4.42 6.39
CA GLN A 531 15.49 -5.18 5.16
C GLN A 531 16.49 -6.33 5.03
N ASP A 532 17.79 -6.06 5.11
CA ASP A 532 18.83 -7.07 4.91
C ASP A 532 18.71 -8.23 5.90
N VAL A 533 18.44 -7.92 7.18
CA VAL A 533 18.38 -8.93 8.24
C VAL A 533 17.11 -9.77 8.15
N VAL A 534 15.98 -9.15 7.86
CA VAL A 534 14.69 -9.82 7.71
C VAL A 534 14.71 -10.70 6.47
N GLU A 535 15.18 -10.19 5.33
CA GLU A 535 15.27 -10.95 4.09
C GLU A 535 16.20 -12.16 4.22
N ALA A 536 17.37 -12.01 4.87
CA ALA A 536 18.28 -13.13 5.10
C ALA A 536 17.65 -14.24 5.96
N ARG A 537 16.79 -13.89 6.92
CA ARG A 537 16.03 -14.88 7.72
C ARG A 537 14.95 -15.56 6.88
N LEU A 538 14.28 -14.83 5.99
CA LEU A 538 13.29 -15.40 5.08
C LEU A 538 13.95 -16.32 4.05
N ASP A 539 15.16 -16.02 3.58
CA ASP A 539 15.92 -16.90 2.69
C ASP A 539 16.29 -18.25 3.33
N SER A 540 16.26 -18.33 4.67
CA SER A 540 16.46 -19.57 5.44
C SER A 540 15.17 -20.34 5.78
N LEU A 541 14.00 -19.84 5.36
CA LEU A 541 12.70 -20.42 5.66
C LEU A 541 12.42 -21.65 4.78
N ASP A 542 12.79 -22.83 5.25
CA ASP A 542 12.42 -24.11 4.63
C ASP A 542 11.12 -24.70 5.21
N ASP A 543 10.59 -25.76 4.58
CA ASP A 543 9.34 -26.42 5.03
C ASP A 543 9.42 -26.87 6.49
N ALA A 544 10.59 -27.33 6.95
CA ALA A 544 10.79 -27.74 8.34
C ALA A 544 10.74 -26.53 9.30
N ALA A 545 11.26 -25.38 8.90
CA ALA A 545 11.16 -24.13 9.65
C ALA A 545 9.71 -23.63 9.71
N ILE A 546 8.96 -23.71 8.60
CA ILE A 546 7.53 -23.37 8.56
C ILE A 546 6.73 -24.24 9.54
N ILE A 547 6.93 -25.56 9.53
CA ILE A 547 6.27 -26.49 10.46
C ILE A 547 6.57 -26.11 11.91
N ARG A 548 7.84 -25.88 12.25
CA ARG A 548 8.22 -25.48 13.62
C ARG A 548 7.60 -24.14 14.03
N ALA A 549 7.64 -23.14 13.15
CA ALA A 549 7.09 -21.82 13.42
C ALA A 549 5.57 -21.86 13.59
N TYR A 550 4.87 -22.64 12.75
CA TYR A 550 3.43 -22.86 12.90
C TYR A 550 3.07 -23.54 14.22
N ASP A 551 3.74 -24.65 14.56
CA ASP A 551 3.45 -25.38 15.79
C ASP A 551 3.68 -24.51 17.04
N GLN A 552 4.72 -23.66 17.01
CA GLN A 552 4.95 -22.66 18.06
C GLN A 552 3.86 -21.59 18.09
N ALA A 553 3.44 -21.10 16.93
CA ALA A 553 2.41 -20.05 16.83
C ALA A 553 1.08 -20.55 17.39
N VAL A 554 0.66 -21.75 16.99
CA VAL A 554 -0.56 -22.40 17.50
C VAL A 554 -0.43 -22.70 18.99
N GLY A 555 0.74 -23.12 19.47
CA GLY A 555 1.02 -23.26 20.90
C GLY A 555 0.87 -21.95 21.68
N ALA A 556 1.34 -20.83 21.12
CA ALA A 556 1.18 -19.51 21.70
C ALA A 556 -0.30 -19.09 21.71
N LEU A 557 -1.05 -19.32 20.62
CA LEU A 557 -2.49 -19.08 20.55
C LEU A 557 -3.27 -19.89 21.59
N ALA A 558 -2.88 -21.13 21.87
CA ALA A 558 -3.49 -21.96 22.91
C ALA A 558 -3.27 -21.41 24.34
N SER A 559 -2.24 -20.58 24.52
CA SER A 559 -1.96 -19.92 25.81
C SER A 559 -2.77 -18.63 26.00
N CYS A 560 -3.29 -18.05 24.92
CA CYS A 560 -4.11 -16.84 24.97
C CYS A 560 -5.46 -17.10 25.63
N ASP A 561 -5.99 -16.09 26.30
CA ASP A 561 -7.41 -16.08 26.66
C ASP A 561 -8.25 -15.69 25.43
N VAL A 562 -8.69 -16.71 24.69
CA VAL A 562 -9.55 -16.56 23.51
C VAL A 562 -10.91 -15.92 23.88
N ALA A 563 -11.33 -15.99 25.15
CA ALA A 563 -12.56 -15.36 25.62
C ALA A 563 -12.51 -13.82 25.57
N GLU A 564 -11.32 -13.23 25.61
CA GLU A 564 -11.15 -11.77 25.56
C GLU A 564 -10.92 -11.24 24.13
N GLN A 565 -10.56 -12.12 23.20
CA GLN A 565 -10.21 -11.73 21.83
C GLN A 565 -11.46 -11.41 21.01
N ALA A 566 -11.50 -10.22 20.41
CA ALA A 566 -12.63 -9.80 19.59
C ALA A 566 -12.82 -10.71 18.36
N PRO A 567 -14.06 -10.99 17.93
CA PRO A 567 -14.28 -11.67 16.65
C PRO A 567 -13.76 -10.83 15.48
N GLY A 568 -13.37 -11.49 14.39
CA GLY A 568 -12.88 -10.83 13.17
C GLY A 568 -12.02 -11.74 12.29
N GLU A 569 -11.41 -11.10 11.31
CA GLU A 569 -10.53 -11.70 10.31
C GLU A 569 -9.07 -11.44 10.70
N PHE A 570 -8.23 -12.48 10.73
CA PHE A 570 -6.84 -12.39 11.20
C PHE A 570 -5.84 -13.03 10.25
N ASN A 571 -4.68 -12.40 10.08
CA ASN A 571 -3.55 -12.93 9.32
C ASN A 571 -2.84 -14.03 10.13
N LEU A 572 -3.06 -15.30 9.76
CA LEU A 572 -2.38 -16.44 10.37
C LEU A 572 -0.86 -16.38 10.16
N GLY A 573 -0.43 -15.94 8.98
CA GLY A 573 0.99 -15.82 8.66
C GLY A 573 1.73 -14.81 9.53
N GLY A 574 1.06 -13.78 10.04
CA GLY A 574 1.63 -12.85 11.02
C GLY A 574 2.08 -13.57 12.29
N PHE A 575 1.24 -14.44 12.85
CA PHE A 575 1.59 -15.25 14.01
C PHE A 575 2.72 -16.25 13.72
N VAL A 576 2.79 -16.80 12.51
CA VAL A 576 3.87 -17.70 12.11
C VAL A 576 5.18 -16.93 11.92
N LEU A 577 5.12 -15.71 11.37
CA LEU A 577 6.28 -14.83 11.20
C LEU A 577 6.87 -14.41 12.54
N ASP A 578 6.06 -14.12 13.56
CA ASP A 578 6.57 -13.85 14.92
C ASP A 578 7.51 -14.97 15.39
N GLN A 579 7.08 -16.22 15.25
CA GLN A 579 7.86 -17.36 15.71
C GLN A 579 9.10 -17.59 14.85
N HIS A 580 8.98 -17.48 13.53
CA HIS A 580 10.11 -17.66 12.61
C HIS A 580 11.17 -16.58 12.80
N LEU A 581 10.74 -15.32 12.91
CA LEU A 581 11.63 -14.18 13.13
C LEU A 581 12.11 -14.11 14.58
N ASN A 582 11.57 -14.93 15.49
CA ASN A 582 11.88 -14.92 16.92
C ASN A 582 11.50 -13.57 17.60
N LEU A 583 10.39 -12.97 17.16
CA LEU A 583 9.73 -11.85 17.82
C LEU A 583 8.82 -12.43 18.91
N LYS A 584 9.26 -12.32 20.16
CA LYS A 584 8.54 -12.89 21.31
C LYS A 584 7.72 -11.81 21.98
N LEU A 585 6.40 -11.91 21.84
CA LEU A 585 5.46 -11.10 22.59
C LEU A 585 5.29 -11.68 24.00
N SER A 586 5.56 -10.88 25.02
CA SER A 586 5.30 -11.18 26.43
C SER A 586 3.83 -11.54 26.68
N ASN A 587 2.92 -10.91 25.92
CA ASN A 587 1.51 -11.27 25.83
C ASN A 587 1.15 -11.70 24.38
N PRO A 588 1.06 -13.01 24.09
CA PRO A 588 0.72 -13.49 22.75
C PRO A 588 -0.66 -13.02 22.24
N ALA A 589 -1.57 -12.62 23.14
CA ALA A 589 -2.86 -12.07 22.74
C ALA A 589 -2.73 -10.73 22.01
N PHE A 590 -1.62 -10.00 22.20
CA PHE A 590 -1.37 -8.76 21.49
C PHE A 590 -1.29 -8.96 19.96
N GLY A 591 -0.87 -10.14 19.50
CA GLY A 591 -0.89 -10.49 18.07
C GLY A 591 -2.28 -10.40 17.44
N PHE A 592 -3.36 -10.64 18.19
CA PHE A 592 -4.73 -10.44 17.69
C PHE A 592 -5.06 -8.97 17.41
N LYS A 593 -4.37 -8.01 18.05
CA LYS A 593 -4.52 -6.60 17.71
C LYS A 593 -3.73 -6.27 16.43
N LEU A 594 -2.49 -6.75 16.34
CA LEU A 594 -1.60 -6.46 15.21
C LEU A 594 -2.06 -7.09 13.90
N TYR A 595 -2.43 -8.37 13.93
CA TYR A 595 -2.69 -9.17 12.73
C TYR A 595 -4.16 -9.19 12.32
N ARG A 596 -4.99 -8.35 12.90
CA ARG A 596 -6.37 -8.15 12.45
C ARG A 596 -6.38 -7.53 11.04
N LEU A 597 -7.14 -8.08 10.12
CA LEU A 597 -7.20 -7.60 8.73
C LEU A 597 -8.18 -6.44 8.54
N ALA A 598 -9.20 -6.35 9.40
CA ALA A 598 -10.18 -5.27 9.47
C ALA A 598 -10.83 -5.19 10.85
#